data_AF-D4AYC8-F1
#
_entry.id   AF-D4AYC8-F1
#
_cell.length_a   1.000
_cell.length_b   1.000
_cell.length_c   1.000
_cell.angle_alpha   90.00
_cell.angle_beta   90.00
_cell.angle_gamma   90.00
#
_symmetry.space_group_name_H-M   'P 1'
#
loop_
_entity.id
_entity.type
_entity.pdbx_description
1 polymer ?
#
loop_
_entity_poly.entity_id
_entity_poly.type
_entity_poly.pdbx_seq_one_letter_code
_entity_poly.pdbx_strand_id
1 'polypeptide(L)'
;MSALLPLVPKILHPSIRSSRYYAENSQALVIQADESRKQSQNLNACFDKLTSMIAEAGRAAVPGETSPEQKKKVQKLCVVDTEKTTKVIKKTTANRYYRQKAANEARIRMKKAHSNKKSSRKGRSDE
;
A
#
# COMPACT_ATOMS: atom_id res chain seq x y z
N MET A 1 -22.53 1.13 20.58
CA MET A 1 -21.37 1.26 19.66
C MET A 1 -21.46 0.38 18.41
N SER A 2 -22.11 -0.79 18.48
CA SER A 2 -22.21 -1.76 17.38
C SER A 2 -22.75 -1.22 16.05
N ALA A 3 -23.69 -0.27 16.08
CA ALA A 3 -24.25 0.32 14.87
C ALA A 3 -23.38 1.43 14.24
N LEU A 4 -22.62 2.18 15.06
CA LEU A 4 -21.83 3.32 14.59
C LEU A 4 -20.44 2.90 14.08
N LEU A 5 -19.75 1.99 14.79
CA LEU A 5 -18.38 1.60 14.46
C LEU A 5 -18.20 1.04 13.03
N PRO A 6 -19.16 0.29 12.44
CA PRO A 6 -19.05 -0.17 11.05
C PRO A 6 -19.14 0.96 10.02
N LEU A 7 -19.81 2.07 10.35
CA LEU A 7 -20.02 3.21 9.45
C LEU A 7 -18.84 4.19 9.47
N VAL A 8 -17.98 4.11 10.49
CA VAL A 8 -16.92 5.09 10.75
C VAL A 8 -15.54 4.43 10.60
N PRO A 9 -14.54 5.11 9.99
CA PRO A 9 -13.19 4.57 9.85
C PRO A 9 -12.57 4.09 11.17
N LYS A 10 -11.85 2.96 11.12
CA LYS A 10 -11.22 2.32 12.30
C LYS A 10 -10.27 3.24 13.08
N ILE A 11 -9.64 4.20 12.38
CA ILE A 11 -8.74 5.17 13.00
C ILE A 11 -9.45 6.10 13.99
N LEU A 12 -10.76 6.30 13.84
CA LEU A 12 -11.55 7.15 14.74
C LEU A 12 -12.10 6.37 15.94
N HIS A 13 -12.06 5.04 15.91
CA HIS A 13 -12.65 4.21 16.98
C HIS A 13 -12.05 4.50 18.36
N PRO A 14 -10.72 4.65 18.53
CA PRO A 14 -10.13 5.01 19.82
C PRO A 14 -10.59 6.38 20.31
N SER A 15 -10.58 7.39 19.43
CA SER A 15 -10.98 8.76 19.75
C SER A 15 -12.45 8.90 20.12
N ILE A 16 -13.33 8.09 19.51
CA ILE A 16 -14.75 8.05 19.87
C ILE A 16 -14.95 7.36 21.22
N ARG A 17 -14.19 6.30 21.52
CA ARG A 17 -14.25 5.62 22.83
C ARG A 17 -13.73 6.50 23.98
N SER A 18 -12.77 7.39 23.72
CA SER A 18 -12.29 8.35 24.72
C SER A 18 -13.18 9.59 24.86
N SER A 19 -14.26 9.70 24.09
CA SER A 19 -15.15 10.86 24.14
C SER A 19 -15.99 10.89 25.42
N ARG A 20 -16.36 12.10 25.86
CA ARG A 20 -17.23 12.33 27.04
C ARG A 20 -18.61 11.65 26.97
N TYR A 21 -19.05 11.28 25.77
CA TYR A 21 -20.36 10.69 25.55
C TYR A 21 -20.33 9.16 25.59
N TYR A 22 -19.15 8.56 25.75
CA TYR A 22 -19.00 7.12 25.85
C TYR A 22 -19.38 6.62 27.25
N ALA A 23 -20.38 5.75 27.30
CA ALA A 23 -20.77 5.03 28.51
C ALA A 23 -20.09 3.65 28.51
N GLU A 24 -19.13 3.47 29.43
CA GLU A 24 -18.31 2.25 29.50
C GLU A 24 -19.15 1.00 29.82
N ASN A 25 -20.05 1.11 30.81
CA ASN A 25 -20.87 0.00 31.29
C ASN A 25 -21.83 -0.57 30.22
N SER A 26 -22.32 0.27 29.31
CA SER A 26 -23.27 -0.14 28.26
C SER A 26 -22.64 -0.20 26.87
N GLN A 27 -21.34 0.13 26.76
CA GLN A 27 -20.62 0.24 25.49
C GLN A 27 -21.40 1.04 24.43
N ALA A 28 -22.06 2.12 24.87
CA ALA A 28 -22.94 2.95 24.07
C ALA A 28 -22.54 4.42 24.11
N LEU A 29 -22.97 5.18 23.11
CA LEU A 29 -22.85 6.64 23.12
C LEU A 29 -24.16 7.21 23.61
N VAL A 30 -24.11 7.97 24.69
CA VAL A 30 -25.28 8.61 25.30
C VAL A 30 -25.15 10.12 25.08
N ILE A 31 -25.98 10.65 24.20
CA ILE A 31 -26.02 12.07 23.85
C ILE A 31 -27.44 12.56 24.14
N GLN A 32 -27.53 13.63 24.94
CA GLN A 32 -28.79 14.23 25.34
C GLN A 32 -28.82 15.72 24.96
N ALA A 33 -30.00 16.20 24.59
CA ALA A 33 -30.28 17.60 24.35
C ALA A 33 -31.72 17.89 24.79
N ASP A 34 -31.89 18.90 25.61
CA ASP A 34 -33.14 19.33 26.24
C ASP A 34 -33.35 20.86 26.09
N GLU A 35 -32.68 21.44 25.09
CA GLU A 35 -32.61 22.90 24.87
C GLU A 35 -33.94 23.50 24.40
N SER A 36 -34.84 22.70 23.82
CA SER A 36 -36.14 23.15 23.33
C SER A 36 -37.30 22.34 23.92
N ARG A 37 -38.48 22.98 23.95
CA ARG A 37 -39.76 22.32 24.24
C ARG A 37 -40.25 21.44 23.07
N LYS A 38 -39.62 21.53 21.89
CA LYS A 38 -39.97 20.75 20.71
C LYS A 38 -39.05 19.53 20.59
N GLN A 39 -39.64 18.33 20.61
CA GLN A 39 -38.90 17.07 20.47
C GLN A 39 -38.03 17.02 19.21
N SER A 40 -38.55 17.48 18.06
CA SER A 40 -37.80 17.48 16.80
C SER A 40 -36.53 18.33 16.85
N GLN A 41 -36.56 19.46 17.55
CA GLN A 41 -35.39 20.32 17.71
C GLN A 41 -34.34 19.65 18.62
N ASN A 42 -34.78 18.98 19.69
CA ASN A 42 -33.90 18.23 20.57
C ASN A 42 -33.24 17.04 19.84
N LEU A 43 -33.97 16.37 18.95
CA LEU A 43 -33.40 15.30 18.10
C LEU A 43 -32.30 15.84 17.18
N ASN A 44 -32.56 16.94 16.49
CA ASN A 44 -31.57 17.55 15.60
C ASN A 44 -30.33 18.00 16.39
N ALA A 45 -30.51 18.63 17.55
CA ALA A 45 -29.42 19.03 18.43
C ALA A 45 -28.56 17.83 18.88
N CYS A 46 -29.17 16.66 19.14
CA CYS A 46 -28.42 15.43 19.40
C CYS A 46 -27.56 14.99 18.20
N PHE A 47 -28.10 15.06 16.99
CA PHE A 47 -27.34 14.73 15.77
C PHE A 47 -26.21 15.71 15.50
N ASP A 48 -26.41 17.00 15.78
CA ASP A 48 -25.36 18.02 15.63
C ASP A 48 -24.21 17.80 16.63
N LYS A 49 -24.53 17.45 17.88
CA LYS A 49 -23.55 17.08 18.91
C LYS A 49 -22.77 15.82 18.51
N LEU A 50 -23.45 14.81 17.98
CA LEU A 50 -22.82 13.58 17.48
C LEU A 50 -21.85 13.90 16.33
N THR A 51 -22.30 14.68 15.35
CA THR A 51 -21.52 15.02 14.16
C THR A 51 -20.29 15.86 14.52
N SER A 52 -20.47 16.84 15.41
CA SER A 52 -19.38 17.69 15.91
C SER A 52 -18.30 16.87 16.63
N MET A 53 -18.71 15.93 17.48
CA MET A 53 -17.80 15.02 18.18
C MET A 53 -17.03 14.13 17.19
N ILE A 54 -17.69 13.56 16.19
CA ILE A 54 -17.02 12.73 15.17
C ILE A 54 -16.05 13.57 14.35
N ALA A 55 -16.42 14.80 13.98
CA ALA A 55 -15.56 15.70 13.23
C ALA A 55 -14.31 16.11 14.05
N GLU A 56 -14.46 16.33 15.36
CA GLU A 56 -13.36 16.61 16.28
C GLU A 56 -12.43 15.40 16.42
N ALA A 57 -13.00 14.21 16.63
CA ALA A 57 -12.24 12.95 16.64
C ALA A 57 -11.49 12.76 15.30
N GLY A 58 -12.13 13.12 14.18
CA GLY A 58 -11.53 13.16 12.85
C GLY A 58 -10.31 14.06 12.78
N ARG A 59 -10.43 15.32 13.23
CA ARG A 59 -9.32 16.28 13.22
C ARG A 59 -8.17 15.88 14.14
N ALA A 60 -8.47 15.25 15.27
CA ALA A 60 -7.45 14.80 16.22
C ALA A 60 -6.72 13.53 15.74
N ALA A 61 -7.45 12.58 15.16
CA ALA A 61 -6.90 11.29 14.72
C ALA A 61 -6.28 11.33 13.32
N VAL A 62 -6.76 12.21 12.45
CA VAL A 62 -6.21 12.41 11.11
C VAL A 62 -5.27 13.61 11.16
N PRO A 63 -3.95 13.40 11.05
CA PRO A 63 -3.00 14.49 11.01
C PRO A 63 -3.26 15.36 9.77
N GLY A 64 -3.77 16.57 9.99
CA GLY A 64 -3.81 17.62 8.98
C GLY A 64 -2.39 18.10 8.68
N GLU A 65 -2.05 18.14 7.39
CA GLU A 65 -0.78 18.53 6.75
C GLU A 65 0.52 18.18 7.51
N THR A 66 1.22 17.15 7.03
CA THR A 66 2.61 16.85 7.44
C THR A 66 3.48 18.12 7.42
N SER A 67 4.22 18.36 8.52
CA SER A 67 5.22 19.43 8.66
C SER A 67 6.15 19.50 7.44
N PRO A 68 6.61 20.70 7.01
CA PRO A 68 7.53 20.86 5.88
C PRO A 68 8.81 20.02 6.02
N GLU A 69 9.22 19.71 7.25
CA GLU A 69 10.38 18.86 7.54
C GLU A 69 10.12 17.38 7.22
N GLN A 70 8.92 16.88 7.49
CA GLN A 70 8.51 15.52 7.12
C GLN A 70 8.35 15.37 5.61
N LYS A 71 7.84 16.39 4.90
CA LYS A 71 7.77 16.40 3.42
C LYS A 71 9.17 16.21 2.80
N LYS A 72 10.19 16.93 3.29
CA LYS A 72 11.58 16.81 2.82
C LYS A 72 12.21 15.46 3.13
N LYS A 73 11.92 14.87 4.30
CA LYS A 73 12.42 13.53 4.65
C LYS A 73 11.79 12.46 3.75
N VAL A 74 10.47 12.50 3.53
CA VAL A 74 9.77 11.55 2.66
C VAL A 74 10.24 11.64 1.22
N GLN A 75 10.49 12.84 0.67
CA GLN A 75 11.08 12.97 -0.68
C GLN A 75 12.45 12.28 -0.79
N LYS A 76 13.32 12.47 0.20
CA LYS A 76 14.64 11.82 0.22
C LYS A 76 14.53 10.30 0.27
N LEU A 77 13.58 9.76 1.05
CA LEU A 77 13.33 8.31 1.08
C LEU A 77 12.81 7.77 -0.26
N CYS A 78 11.83 8.43 -0.89
CA CYS A 78 11.28 7.99 -2.18
C CYS A 78 12.32 7.97 -3.31
N VAL A 79 13.23 8.96 -3.35
CA VAL A 79 14.30 9.00 -4.36
C VAL A 79 15.27 7.83 -4.15
N VAL A 80 15.64 7.54 -2.90
CA VAL A 80 16.57 6.44 -2.59
C VAL A 80 16.00 5.08 -3.00
N ASP A 81 14.70 4.83 -2.79
CA ASP A 81 14.09 3.56 -3.14
C ASP A 81 13.88 3.38 -4.66
N THR A 82 13.59 4.46 -5.39
CA THR A 82 13.52 4.44 -6.86
C THR A 82 14.89 4.23 -7.51
N GLU A 83 15.96 4.79 -6.94
CA GLU A 83 17.34 4.55 -7.41
C GLU A 83 17.80 3.11 -7.19
N LYS A 84 17.49 2.53 -6.03
CA LYS A 84 17.84 1.13 -5.73
C LYS A 84 17.14 0.19 -6.70
N THR A 85 15.85 0.39 -6.94
CA THR A 85 15.07 -0.43 -7.87
C THR A 85 15.59 -0.30 -9.31
N THR A 86 15.93 0.90 -9.80
CA THR A 86 16.54 1.06 -11.12
C THR A 86 17.90 0.38 -11.24
N LYS A 87 18.76 0.47 -10.21
CA LYS A 87 20.07 -0.21 -10.18
C LYS A 87 19.92 -1.73 -10.25
N VAL A 88 18.97 -2.30 -9.50
CA VAL A 88 18.67 -3.75 -9.53
C VAL A 88 18.14 -4.18 -10.89
N ILE A 89 17.22 -3.43 -11.49
CA ILE A 89 16.67 -3.72 -12.83
C ILE A 89 17.79 -3.69 -13.88
N LYS A 90 18.65 -2.65 -13.90
CA LYS A 90 19.78 -2.56 -14.85
C LYS A 90 20.76 -3.71 -14.70
N LYS A 91 21.08 -4.13 -13.47
CA LYS A 91 22.00 -5.24 -13.21
C LYS A 91 21.42 -6.59 -13.64
N THR A 92 20.14 -6.81 -13.36
CA THR A 92 19.44 -8.06 -13.71
C THR A 92 19.22 -8.20 -15.21
N THR A 93 18.87 -7.12 -15.92
CA THR A 93 18.74 -7.13 -17.39
C THR A 93 20.07 -7.36 -18.07
N ALA A 94 21.16 -6.71 -17.63
CA ALA A 94 22.50 -6.95 -18.14
C ALA A 94 22.92 -8.42 -17.94
N ASN A 95 22.74 -8.97 -16.74
CA ASN A 95 23.08 -10.36 -16.44
C ASN A 95 22.28 -11.35 -17.31
N ARG A 96 20.97 -11.10 -17.50
CA ARG A 96 20.11 -11.88 -18.38
C ARG A 96 20.62 -11.90 -19.82
N TYR A 97 21.00 -10.74 -20.35
CA TYR A 97 21.55 -10.63 -21.71
C TYR A 97 22.83 -11.45 -21.89
N TYR A 98 23.80 -11.33 -20.98
CA TYR A 98 25.04 -12.09 -21.07
C TYR A 98 24.82 -13.61 -20.94
N ARG A 99 23.89 -14.04 -20.09
CA ARG A 99 23.50 -15.46 -19.97
C ARG A 99 22.89 -15.98 -21.26
N GLN A 100 21.99 -15.21 -21.88
CA GLN A 100 21.37 -15.59 -23.16
C GLN A 100 22.40 -15.64 -24.30
N LYS A 101 23.32 -14.67 -24.35
CA LYS A 101 24.42 -14.65 -25.32
C LYS A 101 25.31 -15.89 -25.18
N ALA A 102 25.75 -16.21 -23.96
CA ALA A 102 26.57 -17.40 -23.70
C ALA A 102 25.86 -18.71 -24.08
N ALA A 103 24.56 -18.84 -23.77
CA ALA A 103 23.76 -20.00 -24.15
C ALA A 103 23.64 -20.15 -25.68
N ASN A 104 23.40 -19.05 -26.39
CA ASN A 104 23.32 -19.05 -27.86
C ASN A 104 24.66 -19.42 -28.49
N GLU A 105 25.77 -18.88 -28.00
CA GLU A 105 27.11 -19.20 -28.48
C GLU A 105 27.45 -20.69 -28.27
N ALA A 106 27.14 -21.24 -27.09
CA ALA A 106 27.32 -22.67 -26.80
C ALA A 106 26.50 -23.55 -27.76
N ARG A 107 25.25 -23.19 -28.02
CA ARG A 107 24.38 -23.90 -28.98
C ARG A 107 24.97 -23.89 -30.39
N ILE A 108 25.45 -22.74 -30.86
CA ILE A 108 26.07 -22.63 -32.19
C ILE A 108 27.34 -23.49 -32.26
N ARG A 109 28.19 -23.46 -31.23
CA ARG A 109 29.40 -24.29 -31.17
C ARG A 109 29.06 -25.78 -31.22
N MET A 110 28.09 -26.25 -30.43
CA MET A 110 27.65 -27.65 -30.48
C MET A 110 27.09 -28.02 -31.84
N LYS A 111 26.24 -27.18 -32.46
CA LYS A 111 25.68 -27.44 -33.79
C LYS A 111 26.79 -27.57 -34.85
N LYS A 112 27.81 -26.70 -34.80
CA LYS A 112 28.99 -26.79 -35.68
C LYS A 112 29.78 -28.09 -35.45
N ALA A 113 30.07 -28.44 -34.19
CA ALA A 113 30.79 -29.67 -33.86
C ALA A 113 30.05 -30.93 -34.36
N HIS A 114 28.73 -31.00 -34.15
CA HIS A 114 27.91 -32.10 -34.66
C HIS A 114 27.86 -32.13 -36.19
N SER A 115 27.77 -30.98 -36.86
CA SER A 115 27.78 -30.90 -38.32
C SER A 115 29.10 -31.40 -38.90
N ASN A 116 30.24 -30.96 -38.34
CA ASN A 116 31.56 -31.41 -38.76
C ASN A 116 31.75 -32.92 -38.56
N LYS A 117 31.29 -33.45 -37.41
CA LYS A 117 31.32 -34.90 -37.12
C LYS A 117 30.46 -35.71 -38.10
N LYS A 118 29.37 -35.15 -38.62
CA LYS A 118 28.54 -35.81 -39.65
C LYS A 118 29.21 -35.74 -41.03
N SER A 119 29.78 -34.59 -41.39
CA SER A 119 30.50 -34.40 -42.65
C SER A 119 31.69 -35.36 -42.78
N SER A 120 32.49 -35.49 -41.72
CA SER A 120 33.67 -36.39 -41.73
C SER A 120 33.32 -37.87 -41.85
N ARG A 121 32.09 -38.28 -41.50
CA ARG A 121 31.62 -39.66 -41.69
C ARG A 121 31.16 -39.93 -43.12
N LYS A 122 30.67 -38.93 -43.84
CA LYS A 122 30.11 -39.08 -45.19
C LYS A 122 31.18 -39.20 -46.28
N GLY A 123 32.37 -38.65 -46.07
CA GLY A 123 33.51 -38.78 -46.99
C GLY A 123 34.33 -40.07 -46.85
N ARG A 124 33.87 -41.04 -46.04
CA ARG A 124 34.59 -42.30 -45.77
C ARG A 124 33.85 -43.54 -46.31
N SER A 125 32.76 -43.32 -47.05
CA SER A 125 31.83 -44.37 -47.49
C SER A 125 31.76 -44.53 -49.02
N ASP A 126 32.68 -43.91 -49.77
CA ASP A 126 32.84 -44.09 -51.21
C ASP A 126 34.30 -44.54 -51.50
N GLU A 127 34.64 -45.77 -51.11
CA GLU A 127 35.73 -46.60 -51.67
C GLU A 127 35.48 -48.08 -51.35
#